data_AF-A0A183EC75-F1
#
_entry.id   AF-A0A183EC75-F1
#
_cell.length_a   1.000
_cell.length_b   1.000
_cell.length_c   1.000
_cell.angle_alpha   90.00
_cell.angle_beta   90.00
_cell.angle_gamma   90.00
#
_symmetry.space_group_name_H-M   'P 1'
#
loop_
_entity.id
_entity.type
_entity.pdbx_description
1 polymer ?
#
loop_
_entity_poly.entity_id
_entity_poly.type
_entity_poly.pdbx_seq_one_letter_code
_entity_poly.pdbx_strand_id
1 'polypeptide(L)'
;MLSQKGEAAVEQEDSVDNLATSTVATSEGIDFDYTPSGQTKEEEWPLLWRLLKVKTDVKEMDMPVMEMISAKKLQKILSLCIRPTSANVQQCDIEHLNWLLHRESIVVANEMQPEFCSVISKESKQLLRYCVNYNLSKNAEASMRQLVSGWLSFVNVFAIFAPVPLVPHVVQYQYISDAVYLLLSYASGIVMDMKLSAAVSQCLL
;
A
#
# COMPACT_ATOMS: atom_id res chain seq x y z
N MET A 1 -1.68 -85.91 -22.92
CA MET A 1 -1.77 -86.27 -24.35
C MET A 1 -1.28 -85.08 -25.17
N LEU A 2 -0.52 -85.32 -26.25
CA LEU A 2 -0.43 -84.60 -27.55
C LEU A 2 -0.43 -83.02 -27.55
N SER A 3 0.58 -82.28 -28.07
CA SER A 3 1.19 -82.22 -29.44
C SER A 3 0.36 -81.36 -30.43
N GLN A 4 0.87 -80.54 -31.38
CA GLN A 4 2.23 -80.04 -31.73
C GLN A 4 2.40 -78.57 -31.18
N LYS A 5 3.22 -77.58 -31.59
CA LYS A 5 4.23 -77.20 -32.65
C LYS A 5 3.80 -76.83 -34.10
N GLY A 6 4.01 -75.53 -34.44
CA GLY A 6 4.25 -75.00 -35.81
C GLY A 6 3.03 -74.44 -36.58
N GLU A 7 3.17 -73.61 -37.63
CA GLU A 7 4.29 -72.72 -38.09
C GLU A 7 3.82 -71.83 -39.29
N ALA A 8 4.61 -70.82 -39.68
CA ALA A 8 4.46 -69.92 -40.86
C ALA A 8 3.26 -68.91 -40.84
N ALA A 9 3.27 -67.77 -41.54
CA ALA A 9 4.26 -67.14 -42.46
C ALA A 9 4.31 -65.58 -42.23
N VAL A 10 5.46 -64.89 -42.32
CA VAL A 10 5.99 -64.08 -43.48
C VAL A 10 5.12 -62.85 -43.79
N GLU A 11 5.59 -61.61 -44.01
CA GLU A 11 6.94 -61.01 -44.26
C GLU A 11 7.61 -60.49 -42.93
N GLN A 12 8.76 -59.80 -42.80
CA GLN A 12 9.66 -58.96 -43.66
C GLN A 12 9.12 -57.54 -44.01
N GLU A 13 9.92 -56.46 -44.15
CA GLU A 13 11.38 -56.25 -44.02
C GLU A 13 11.77 -54.81 -43.52
N ASP A 14 13.06 -54.67 -43.20
CA ASP A 14 13.92 -53.51 -42.83
C ASP A 14 13.82 -52.20 -43.66
N SER A 15 14.49 -51.05 -43.36
CA SER A 15 15.09 -50.46 -42.13
C SER A 15 15.70 -49.04 -42.41
N VAL A 16 16.29 -48.41 -41.38
CA VAL A 16 17.44 -47.45 -41.43
C VAL A 16 17.25 -46.00 -41.99
N ASP A 17 17.57 -45.05 -41.10
CA ASP A 17 18.18 -43.71 -41.25
C ASP A 17 17.87 -42.76 -42.43
N ASN A 18 17.66 -41.48 -42.07
CA ASN A 18 18.72 -40.50 -42.37
C ASN A 18 18.79 -39.31 -41.39
N LEU A 19 19.97 -38.69 -41.36
CA LEU A 19 20.42 -37.65 -40.43
C LEU A 19 20.29 -36.25 -41.05
N ALA A 20 19.98 -35.21 -40.25
CA ALA A 20 20.83 -34.01 -40.07
C ALA A 20 20.12 -32.66 -39.80
N THR A 21 20.82 -31.84 -39.00
CA THR A 21 20.80 -30.35 -38.94
C THR A 21 19.54 -29.58 -38.56
N SER A 22 19.62 -29.01 -37.35
CA SER A 22 19.16 -27.67 -36.95
C SER A 22 18.97 -26.65 -38.08
N THR A 23 17.90 -25.85 -37.97
CA THR A 23 17.88 -24.45 -38.47
C THR A 23 17.00 -23.58 -37.57
N VAL A 24 17.41 -22.33 -37.33
CA VAL A 24 16.69 -21.37 -36.48
C VAL A 24 15.82 -20.46 -37.34
N ALA A 25 14.50 -20.66 -37.28
CA ALA A 25 13.45 -19.73 -37.74
C ALA A 25 12.09 -20.24 -37.17
N THR A 26 11.09 -19.43 -36.87
CA THR A 26 10.98 -17.96 -36.95
C THR A 26 10.17 -17.43 -35.77
N SER A 27 10.25 -16.13 -35.49
CA SER A 27 9.30 -15.47 -34.60
C SER A 27 7.90 -15.41 -35.23
N GLU A 28 7.05 -16.38 -34.93
CA GLU A 28 5.61 -16.14 -35.02
C GLU A 28 5.26 -15.08 -33.97
N GLY A 29 4.82 -13.92 -34.45
CA GLY A 29 4.36 -12.85 -33.57
C GLY A 29 3.10 -13.32 -32.88
N ILE A 30 3.22 -13.68 -31.60
CA ILE A 30 2.06 -13.70 -30.71
C ILE A 30 1.56 -12.25 -30.67
N ASP A 31 0.48 -12.00 -31.39
CA ASP A 31 -0.21 -10.72 -31.36
C ASP A 31 -0.87 -10.60 -29.99
N PHE A 32 -0.11 -10.05 -29.04
CA PHE A 32 -0.57 -9.80 -27.68
C PHE A 32 -1.59 -8.67 -27.74
N ASP A 33 -2.86 -9.03 -28.00
CA ASP A 33 -4.05 -8.18 -27.79
C ASP A 33 -4.30 -7.97 -26.29
N TYR A 34 -3.26 -7.50 -25.61
CA TYR A 34 -3.31 -6.93 -24.28
C TYR A 34 -3.89 -5.53 -24.41
N THR A 35 -5.22 -5.46 -24.38
CA THR A 35 -5.91 -4.23 -23.99
C THR A 35 -5.54 -3.92 -22.53
N PRO A 36 -4.87 -2.79 -22.25
CA PRO A 36 -4.54 -2.43 -20.87
C PRO A 36 -5.83 -2.17 -20.07
N SER A 37 -5.74 -2.28 -18.74
CA SER A 37 -6.84 -1.99 -17.80
C SER A 37 -7.27 -0.51 -17.74
N GLY A 38 -6.85 0.29 -18.74
CA GLY A 38 -7.46 1.56 -19.13
C GLY A 38 -8.72 1.42 -20.02
N GLN A 39 -9.09 0.21 -20.48
CA GLN A 39 -10.42 -0.05 -21.05
C GLN A 39 -11.45 -0.50 -20.01
N THR A 40 -11.01 -1.18 -18.95
CA THR A 40 -11.87 -1.56 -17.81
C THR A 40 -12.24 -0.29 -17.05
N LYS A 41 -13.53 -0.05 -16.79
CA LYS A 41 -13.94 1.15 -16.05
C LYS A 41 -13.39 1.08 -14.62
N GLU A 42 -13.12 2.23 -14.02
CA GLU A 42 -12.74 2.28 -12.59
C GLU A 42 -13.83 1.68 -11.67
N GLU A 43 -15.08 1.66 -12.15
CA GLU A 43 -16.25 1.03 -11.54
C GLU A 43 -16.18 -0.51 -11.51
N GLU A 44 -15.31 -1.12 -12.32
CA GLU A 44 -15.12 -2.57 -12.48
C GLU A 44 -13.83 -3.08 -11.83
N TRP A 45 -12.87 -2.19 -11.53
CA TRP A 45 -11.59 -2.55 -10.89
C TRP A 45 -11.75 -3.31 -9.56
N PRO A 46 -10.96 -4.35 -9.26
CA PRO A 46 -10.89 -4.97 -7.94
C PRO A 46 -10.75 -3.95 -6.79
N LEU A 47 -11.36 -4.25 -5.64
CA LEU A 47 -11.36 -3.39 -4.46
C LEU A 47 -9.94 -2.98 -4.01
N LEU A 48 -8.97 -3.90 -4.09
CA LEU A 48 -7.56 -3.63 -3.79
C LEU A 48 -6.97 -2.56 -4.71
N TRP A 49 -7.23 -2.62 -6.02
CA TRP A 49 -6.75 -1.65 -7.00
C TRP A 49 -7.33 -0.25 -6.74
N ARG A 50 -8.61 -0.16 -6.37
CA ARG A 50 -9.22 1.12 -5.96
C ARG A 50 -8.59 1.65 -4.66
N LEU A 51 -8.43 0.80 -3.63
CA LEU A 51 -7.85 1.18 -2.34
C LEU A 51 -6.40 1.66 -2.46
N LEU A 52 -5.58 1.04 -3.32
CA LEU A 52 -4.20 1.46 -3.59
C LEU A 52 -4.13 2.73 -4.47
N LYS A 53 -5.13 2.98 -5.32
CA LYS A 53 -5.26 4.22 -6.10
C LYS A 53 -5.73 5.42 -5.28
N VAL A 54 -6.43 5.22 -4.14
CA VAL A 54 -6.81 6.32 -3.24
C VAL A 54 -5.54 7.02 -2.75
N LYS A 55 -5.20 8.16 -3.34
CA LYS A 55 -4.17 9.05 -2.82
C LYS A 55 -4.79 9.80 -1.65
N THR A 56 -4.41 9.44 -0.43
CA THR A 56 -4.62 10.35 0.70
C THR A 56 -3.69 11.54 0.52
N ASP A 57 -4.23 12.64 -0.02
CA ASP A 57 -3.62 13.97 0.08
C ASP A 57 -3.62 14.38 1.57
N VAL A 58 -2.65 13.85 2.31
CA VAL A 58 -2.38 14.15 3.72
C VAL A 58 -1.76 15.56 3.77
N LYS A 59 -2.60 16.57 3.51
CA LYS A 59 -2.24 17.97 3.69
C LYS A 59 -1.80 18.16 5.14
N GLU A 60 -0.69 18.86 5.32
CA GLU A 60 -0.26 19.26 6.65
C GLU A 60 -1.37 20.11 7.29
N MET A 61 -1.77 19.74 8.50
CA MET A 61 -2.82 20.46 9.20
C MET A 61 -2.22 21.67 9.90
N ASP A 62 -2.60 22.87 9.47
CA ASP A 62 -2.22 24.11 10.13
C ASP A 62 -2.67 24.11 11.60
N MET A 63 -1.76 24.54 12.48
CA MET A 63 -2.07 24.74 13.90
C MET A 63 -3.18 25.80 14.04
N PRO A 64 -4.26 25.54 14.80
CA PRO A 64 -5.27 26.56 15.08
C PRO A 64 -4.64 27.80 15.72
N VAL A 65 -4.96 28.97 15.16
CA VAL A 65 -4.65 30.26 15.80
C VAL A 65 -5.47 30.38 17.08
N MET A 66 -4.79 30.76 18.16
CA MET A 66 -5.36 30.99 19.49
C MET A 66 -5.05 32.42 19.95
N GLU A 67 -5.97 33.02 20.69
CA GLU A 67 -5.89 34.39 21.21
C GLU A 67 -5.24 34.39 22.61
N MET A 68 -5.61 33.43 23.47
CA MET A 68 -5.12 33.32 24.85
C MET A 68 -3.97 32.32 25.00
N ILE A 69 -4.06 31.14 24.37
CA ILE A 69 -3.03 30.10 24.49
C ILE A 69 -1.83 30.39 23.57
N SER A 70 -0.78 30.96 24.15
CA SER A 70 0.50 31.25 23.45
C SER A 70 1.07 30.03 22.71
N ALA A 71 1.24 30.15 21.39
CA ALA A 71 1.75 29.10 20.50
C ALA A 71 3.08 28.47 20.97
N LYS A 72 3.98 29.25 21.60
CA LYS A 72 5.26 28.75 22.15
C LYS A 72 5.09 27.86 23.39
N LYS A 73 4.04 28.10 24.21
CA LYS A 73 3.65 27.19 25.29
C LYS A 73 2.94 25.96 24.72
N LEU A 74 2.06 26.17 23.75
CA LEU A 74 1.30 25.12 23.08
C LEU A 74 2.20 24.04 22.45
N GLN A 75 3.20 24.45 21.65
CA GLN A 75 4.16 23.51 21.07
C GLN A 75 4.89 22.66 22.13
N LYS A 76 5.23 23.25 23.29
CA LYS A 76 5.85 22.49 24.39
C LYS A 76 4.88 21.48 25.00
N ILE A 77 3.63 21.87 25.29
CA ILE A 77 2.60 20.96 25.82
C ILE A 77 2.37 19.80 24.83
N LEU A 78 2.20 20.09 23.54
CA LEU A 78 2.03 19.07 22.51
C LEU A 78 3.25 18.14 22.41
N SER A 79 4.47 18.64 22.54
CA SER A 79 5.68 17.79 22.52
C SER A 79 5.78 16.80 23.69
N LEU A 80 5.04 17.02 24.79
CA LEU A 80 4.92 16.06 25.91
C LEU A 80 3.79 15.04 25.68
N CYS A 81 2.79 15.38 24.86
CA CYS A 81 1.67 14.51 24.51
C CYS A 81 1.94 13.66 23.26
N ILE A 82 2.82 14.08 22.35
CA ILE A 82 3.18 13.31 21.15
C ILE A 82 4.01 12.08 21.54
N ARG A 83 3.54 10.89 21.17
CA ARG A 83 4.20 9.60 21.41
C ARG A 83 4.21 8.76 20.12
N PRO A 84 5.27 7.95 19.87
CA PRO A 84 5.27 6.98 18.79
C PRO A 84 4.38 5.78 19.15
N THR A 85 3.54 5.34 18.22
CA THR A 85 2.80 4.08 18.34
C THR A 85 3.65 2.86 17.95
N SER A 86 3.13 1.65 18.16
CA SER A 86 3.72 0.40 17.63
C SER A 86 3.86 0.38 16.10
N ALA A 87 3.03 1.14 15.38
CA ALA A 87 3.13 1.38 13.94
C ALA A 87 4.18 2.46 13.57
N ASN A 88 4.96 2.94 14.54
CA ASN A 88 5.94 4.03 14.43
C ASN A 88 5.34 5.37 13.93
N VAL A 89 4.11 5.66 14.37
CA VAL A 89 3.36 6.87 14.03
C VAL A 89 3.40 7.83 15.20
N GLN A 90 3.76 9.09 14.98
CA GLN A 90 3.59 10.13 16.00
C GLN A 90 2.10 10.46 16.15
N GLN A 91 1.55 10.21 17.34
CA GLN A 91 0.17 10.55 17.70
C GLN A 91 0.15 11.32 19.03
N CYS A 92 -0.76 12.26 19.16
CA CYS A 92 -0.98 13.02 20.38
C CYS A 92 -1.85 12.24 21.36
N ASP A 93 -1.38 12.06 22.60
CA ASP A 93 -2.17 11.58 23.74
C ASP A 93 -3.24 12.63 24.09
N ILE A 94 -4.48 12.38 23.66
CA ILE A 94 -5.61 13.31 23.79
C ILE A 94 -6.09 13.41 25.25
N GLU A 95 -6.03 12.31 26.01
CA GLU A 95 -6.46 12.27 27.40
C GLU A 95 -5.46 13.00 28.30
N HIS A 96 -4.16 12.77 28.09
CA HIS A 96 -3.11 13.50 28.81
C HIS A 96 -3.10 14.99 28.44
N LEU A 97 -3.32 15.34 27.17
CA LEU A 97 -3.48 16.73 26.73
C LEU A 97 -4.67 17.40 27.41
N ASN A 98 -5.85 16.75 27.43
CA ASN A 98 -7.03 17.26 28.10
C ASN A 98 -6.80 17.46 29.61
N TRP A 99 -6.13 16.51 30.27
CA TRP A 99 -5.76 16.62 31.68
C TRP A 99 -4.81 17.80 31.94
N LEU A 100 -3.77 17.98 31.12
CA LEU A 100 -2.84 19.11 31.22
C LEU A 100 -3.57 20.46 31.04
N LEU A 101 -4.36 20.59 29.97
CA LEU A 101 -5.14 21.81 29.70
C LEU A 101 -6.10 22.13 30.85
N HIS A 102 -6.81 21.14 31.38
CA HIS A 102 -7.73 21.34 32.50
C HIS A 102 -6.99 21.73 33.79
N ARG A 103 -5.85 21.09 34.10
CA ARG A 103 -5.05 21.40 35.28
C ARG A 103 -4.53 22.85 35.25
N GLU A 104 -3.90 23.26 34.15
CA GLU A 104 -3.40 24.64 34.02
C GLU A 104 -4.55 25.65 34.01
N SER A 105 -5.69 25.30 33.38
CA SER A 105 -6.89 26.15 33.41
C SER A 105 -7.47 26.32 34.82
N ILE A 106 -7.43 25.31 35.70
CA ILE A 106 -7.91 25.43 37.09
C ILE A 106 -7.03 26.38 37.90
N VAL A 107 -5.70 26.30 37.74
CA VAL A 107 -4.76 27.20 38.43
C VAL A 107 -5.04 28.65 38.05
N VAL A 108 -5.18 28.94 36.76
CA VAL A 108 -5.40 30.30 36.23
C VAL A 108 -6.84 30.81 36.47
N ALA A 109 -7.84 29.92 36.56
CA ALA A 109 -9.25 30.32 36.73
C ALA A 109 -9.56 31.04 38.05
N ASN A 110 -8.71 30.90 39.07
CA ASN A 110 -8.85 31.65 40.33
C ASN A 110 -8.33 33.09 40.24
N GLU A 111 -7.53 33.40 39.21
CA GLU A 111 -6.88 34.71 39.01
C GLU A 111 -7.50 35.53 37.86
N MET A 112 -8.35 34.91 37.03
CA MET A 112 -8.98 35.53 35.85
C MET A 112 -10.47 35.81 36.04
N GLN A 113 -10.97 36.82 35.32
CA GLN A 113 -12.42 37.04 35.18
C GLN A 113 -13.08 35.89 34.38
N PRO A 114 -14.34 35.53 34.68
CA PRO A 114 -15.01 34.36 34.10
C PRO A 114 -15.13 34.38 32.56
N GLU A 115 -15.11 35.56 31.95
CA GLU A 115 -15.12 35.72 30.49
C GLU A 115 -13.88 35.05 29.84
N PHE A 116 -12.68 35.30 30.37
CA PHE A 116 -11.44 34.67 29.89
C PHE A 116 -11.44 33.15 30.08
N CYS A 117 -11.98 32.67 31.20
CA CYS A 117 -12.15 31.24 31.46
C CYS A 117 -13.05 30.56 30.41
N SER A 118 -14.05 31.27 29.88
CA SER A 118 -14.89 30.78 28.78
C SER A 118 -14.12 30.67 27.44
N VAL A 119 -13.24 31.65 27.15
CA VAL A 119 -12.37 31.65 25.96
C VAL A 119 -11.35 30.51 26.04
N ILE A 120 -10.67 30.34 27.17
CA ILE A 120 -9.71 29.25 27.38
C ILE A 120 -10.38 27.87 27.24
N SER A 121 -11.63 27.71 27.71
CA SER A 121 -12.41 26.48 27.50
C SER A 121 -12.73 26.21 26.02
N LYS A 122 -13.04 27.26 25.25
CA LYS A 122 -13.30 27.18 23.79
C LYS A 122 -12.02 26.83 23.02
N GLU A 123 -10.91 27.50 23.30
CA GLU A 123 -9.61 27.23 22.67
C GLU A 123 -9.12 25.80 22.99
N SER A 124 -9.26 25.35 24.24
CA SER A 124 -8.90 23.97 24.65
C SER A 124 -9.69 22.92 23.86
N LYS A 125 -11.00 23.14 23.63
CA LYS A 125 -11.84 22.24 22.81
C LYS A 125 -11.44 22.28 21.33
N GLN A 126 -11.11 23.45 20.80
CA GLN A 126 -10.62 23.62 19.43
C GLN A 126 -9.27 22.91 19.20
N LEU A 127 -8.37 23.00 20.18
CA LEU A 127 -7.09 22.29 20.20
C LEU A 127 -7.25 20.77 20.26
N LEU A 128 -8.09 20.27 21.16
CA LEU A 128 -8.36 18.82 21.26
C LEU A 128 -8.95 18.29 19.95
N ARG A 129 -9.85 19.04 19.30
CA ARG A 129 -10.39 18.69 17.97
C ARG A 129 -9.33 18.69 16.88
N TYR A 130 -8.40 19.65 16.89
CA TYR A 130 -7.23 19.64 16.00
C TYR A 130 -6.37 18.38 16.22
N CYS A 131 -6.09 18.02 17.48
CA CYS A 131 -5.26 16.84 17.79
C CYS A 131 -5.93 15.52 17.41
N VAL A 132 -7.27 15.41 17.55
CA VAL A 132 -8.04 14.25 17.05
C VAL A 132 -7.94 14.15 15.52
N ASN A 133 -8.11 15.26 14.80
CA ASN A 133 -7.99 15.28 13.34
C ASN A 133 -6.56 14.94 12.88
N TYR A 134 -5.54 15.47 13.56
CA TYR A 134 -4.12 15.15 13.33
C TYR A 134 -3.85 13.65 13.51
N ASN A 135 -4.34 13.06 14.62
CA ASN A 135 -4.19 11.62 14.87
C ASN A 135 -4.88 10.78 13.80
N LEU A 136 -6.11 11.13 13.40
CA LEU A 136 -6.83 10.45 12.33
C LEU A 136 -6.06 10.51 11.01
N SER A 137 -5.56 11.70 10.66
CA SER A 137 -4.77 11.96 9.46
C SER A 137 -3.48 11.13 9.43
N LYS A 138 -2.69 11.15 10.51
CA LYS A 138 -1.45 10.35 10.62
C LYS A 138 -1.70 8.85 10.72
N ASN A 139 -2.81 8.42 11.31
CA ASN A 139 -3.18 7.00 11.34
C ASN A 139 -3.61 6.48 9.95
N ALA A 140 -4.34 7.28 9.18
CA ALA A 140 -4.69 6.96 7.80
C ALA A 140 -3.43 6.89 6.90
N GLU A 141 -2.52 7.87 7.02
CA GLU A 141 -1.23 7.89 6.32
C GLU A 141 -0.43 6.59 6.59
N ALA A 142 -0.32 6.21 7.86
CA ALA A 142 0.41 5.00 8.27
C ALA A 142 -0.26 3.71 7.83
N SER A 143 -1.59 3.63 7.90
CA SER A 143 -2.35 2.46 7.45
C SER A 143 -2.20 2.25 5.94
N MET A 144 -2.19 3.33 5.17
CA MET A 144 -1.92 3.29 3.73
C MET A 144 -0.47 2.90 3.41
N ARG A 145 0.52 3.45 4.12
CA ARG A 145 1.93 3.03 4.00
C ARG A 145 2.09 1.52 4.28
N GLN A 146 1.41 0.98 5.29
CA GLN A 146 1.43 -0.46 5.61
C GLN A 146 0.72 -1.29 4.53
N LEU A 147 -0.44 -0.86 4.03
CA LEU A 147 -1.17 -1.55 2.96
C LEU A 147 -0.32 -1.65 1.67
N VAL A 148 0.29 -0.54 1.24
CA VAL A 148 1.15 -0.51 0.06
C VAL A 148 2.40 -1.38 0.27
N SER A 149 3.03 -1.33 1.44
CA SER A 149 4.21 -2.17 1.77
C SER A 149 3.89 -3.68 1.79
N GLY A 150 2.75 -4.07 2.39
CA GLY A 150 2.29 -5.46 2.40
C GLY A 150 1.92 -5.95 0.99
N TRP A 151 1.30 -5.10 0.19
CA TRP A 151 0.99 -5.41 -1.21
C TRP A 151 2.25 -5.54 -2.09
N LEU A 152 3.21 -4.61 -1.99
CA LEU A 152 4.52 -4.71 -2.65
C LEU A 152 5.21 -6.03 -2.30
N SER A 153 5.16 -6.44 -1.03
CA SER A 153 5.71 -7.71 -0.57
C SER A 153 5.02 -8.93 -1.24
N PHE A 154 3.70 -8.87 -1.40
CA PHE A 154 2.94 -9.90 -2.12
C PHE A 154 3.29 -9.95 -3.60
N VAL A 155 3.38 -8.80 -4.28
CA VAL A 155 3.77 -8.70 -5.71
C VAL A 155 5.17 -9.26 -5.93
N ASN A 156 6.14 -8.94 -5.07
CA ASN A 156 7.50 -9.47 -5.16
C ASN A 156 7.53 -11.00 -5.02
N VAL A 157 6.85 -11.56 -4.01
CA VAL A 157 6.74 -13.02 -3.83
C VAL A 157 6.07 -13.66 -5.06
N PHE A 158 4.99 -13.07 -5.56
CA PHE A 158 4.24 -13.59 -6.71
C PHE A 158 5.06 -13.57 -8.02
N ALA A 159 5.91 -12.56 -8.20
CA ALA A 159 6.81 -12.46 -9.36
C ALA A 159 8.02 -13.40 -9.25
N ILE A 160 8.67 -13.49 -8.07
CA ILE A 160 9.83 -14.37 -7.83
C ILE A 160 9.48 -15.84 -8.02
N PHE A 161 8.26 -16.25 -7.65
CA PHE A 161 7.77 -17.63 -7.82
C PHE A 161 6.89 -17.83 -9.07
N ALA A 162 6.89 -16.89 -10.02
CA ALA A 162 6.21 -17.08 -11.29
C ALA A 162 6.97 -18.07 -12.20
N PRO A 163 6.30 -19.05 -12.84
CA PRO A 163 4.87 -19.31 -12.79
C PRO A 163 4.43 -20.11 -11.55
N VAL A 164 3.52 -19.54 -10.76
CA VAL A 164 2.92 -20.17 -9.57
C VAL A 164 2.02 -21.35 -9.99
N PRO A 165 2.30 -22.62 -9.63
CA PRO A 165 1.59 -23.78 -10.18
C PRO A 165 0.08 -23.87 -9.90
N LEU A 166 -0.42 -23.10 -8.93
CA LEU A 166 -1.83 -23.10 -8.51
C LEU A 166 -2.67 -21.99 -9.18
N VAL A 167 -2.08 -21.16 -10.04
CA VAL A 167 -2.75 -20.01 -10.67
C VAL A 167 -2.61 -20.09 -12.20
N PRO A 168 -3.67 -19.94 -13.00
CA PRO A 168 -3.56 -19.97 -14.47
C PRO A 168 -2.62 -18.87 -14.98
N HIS A 169 -1.72 -19.20 -15.92
CA HIS A 169 -0.71 -18.26 -16.45
C HIS A 169 -1.28 -16.91 -16.91
N VAL A 170 -2.45 -16.92 -17.56
CA VAL A 170 -3.15 -15.70 -18.01
C VAL A 170 -3.48 -14.77 -16.83
N VAL A 171 -3.97 -15.33 -15.72
CA VAL A 171 -4.29 -14.59 -14.49
C VAL A 171 -3.02 -14.06 -13.81
N GLN A 172 -1.92 -14.84 -13.84
CA GLN A 172 -0.63 -14.37 -13.31
C GLN A 172 -0.10 -13.17 -14.10
N TYR A 173 -0.12 -13.25 -15.44
CA TYR A 173 0.30 -12.18 -16.34
C TYR A 173 -0.54 -10.91 -16.15
N GLN A 174 -1.87 -11.05 -16.12
CA GLN A 174 -2.79 -9.94 -15.85
C GLN A 174 -2.51 -9.28 -14.49
N TYR A 175 -2.35 -10.07 -13.43
CA TYR A 175 -2.09 -9.55 -12.08
C TYR A 175 -0.77 -8.76 -11.99
N ILE A 176 0.31 -9.28 -12.59
CA ILE A 176 1.61 -8.60 -12.60
C ILE A 176 1.56 -7.33 -13.47
N SER A 177 0.86 -7.36 -14.61
CA SER A 177 0.72 -6.20 -15.49
C SER A 177 -0.08 -5.07 -14.84
N ASP A 178 -1.22 -5.39 -14.20
CA ASP A 178 -2.00 -4.44 -13.39
C ASP A 178 -1.16 -3.86 -12.24
N ALA A 179 -0.36 -4.69 -11.56
CA ALA A 179 0.51 -4.24 -10.49
C ALA A 179 1.56 -3.24 -10.98
N VAL A 180 2.23 -3.50 -12.12
CA VAL A 180 3.17 -2.58 -12.75
C VAL A 180 2.49 -1.27 -13.16
N TYR A 181 1.29 -1.33 -13.76
CA TYR A 181 0.53 -0.14 -14.13
C TYR A 181 0.16 0.72 -12.91
N LEU A 182 -0.27 0.09 -11.81
CA LEU A 182 -0.56 0.79 -10.56
C LEU A 182 0.70 1.39 -9.92
N LEU A 183 1.84 0.71 -9.94
CA LEU A 183 3.12 1.28 -9.46
C LEU A 183 3.52 2.52 -10.25
N LEU A 184 3.38 2.50 -11.58
CA LEU A 184 3.63 3.65 -12.44
C LEU A 184 2.66 4.82 -12.16
N SER A 185 1.37 4.53 -11.98
CA SER A 185 0.33 5.53 -11.65
C SER A 185 0.48 6.13 -10.23
N TYR A 186 1.00 5.33 -9.30
CA TYR A 186 1.31 5.74 -7.93
C TYR A 186 2.57 6.64 -7.91
N ALA A 187 3.67 6.17 -8.51
CA ALA A 187 4.96 6.86 -8.54
C ALA A 187 4.95 8.17 -9.34
N SER A 188 4.17 8.24 -10.43
CA SER A 188 4.11 9.43 -11.32
C SER A 188 3.41 10.66 -10.72
N GLY A 189 2.78 10.54 -9.55
CA GLY A 189 2.00 11.63 -8.98
C GLY A 189 1.86 11.57 -7.46
N ILE A 190 2.96 11.29 -6.75
CA ILE A 190 3.10 11.43 -5.30
C ILE A 190 4.51 11.98 -5.03
N VAL A 191 4.65 12.92 -4.08
CA VAL A 191 5.96 13.28 -3.52
C VAL A 191 6.41 12.13 -2.62
N MET A 192 7.05 11.12 -3.20
CA MET A 192 7.39 9.89 -2.49
C MET A 192 8.46 10.13 -1.42
N ASP A 193 8.11 9.83 -0.17
CA ASP A 193 9.06 9.61 0.92
C ASP A 193 10.14 8.62 0.47
N MET A 194 11.41 8.89 0.81
CA MET A 194 12.58 8.08 0.45
C MET A 194 12.36 6.58 0.72
N LYS A 195 11.66 6.21 1.80
CA LYS A 195 11.35 4.81 2.14
C LYS A 195 10.37 4.15 1.16
N LEU A 196 9.40 4.91 0.67
CA LEU A 196 8.37 4.43 -0.25
C LEU A 196 8.91 4.38 -1.68
N SER A 197 9.70 5.38 -2.07
CA SER A 197 10.48 5.38 -3.31
C SER A 197 11.43 4.17 -3.38
N ALA A 198 12.17 3.89 -2.29
CA ALA A 198 13.03 2.72 -2.19
C ALA A 198 12.24 1.41 -2.36
N ALA A 199 11.13 1.23 -1.65
CA ALA A 199 10.30 0.03 -1.74
C ALA A 199 9.69 -0.19 -3.14
N VAL A 200 9.30 0.87 -3.85
CA VAL A 200 8.86 0.80 -5.25
C VAL A 200 10.02 0.46 -6.19
N SER A 201 11.21 1.05 -5.98
CA SER A 201 12.41 0.75 -6.78
C SER A 201 12.99 -0.65 -6.57
N GLN A 202 12.61 -1.32 -5.48
CA GLN A 202 12.96 -2.70 -5.13
C GLN A 202 11.80 -3.67 -5.41
N CYS A 203 10.78 -3.23 -6.15
CA CYS A 203 9.74 -4.11 -6.64
C CYS A 203 10.24 -4.84 -7.90
N LEU A 204 9.97 -6.15 -7.99
CA LEU A 204 10.36 -7.02 -9.12
C LEU A 204 11.90 -7.16 -9.36
N LEU A 205 12.72 -6.99 -8.31
CA LEU A 205 14.15 -7.36 -8.27
C LEU A 205 14.37 -8.70 -7.54
#